data_AF-A0ABD2P9N3-F1
#
_entry.id   AF-A0ABD2P9N3-F1
#
_cell.length_a   1.000
_cell.length_b   1.000
_cell.length_c   1.000
_cell.angle_alpha   90.00
_cell.angle_beta   90.00
_cell.angle_gamma   90.00
#
_symmetry.space_group_name_H-M   'P 1'
#
loop_
_entity.id
_entity.type
_entity.pdbx_description
1 polymer ?
#
loop_
_entity_poly.entity_id
_entity_poly.type
_entity_poly.pdbx_seq_one_letter_code
_entity_poly.pdbx_strand_id
1 'polypeptide(L)'
;MKAKVETLNTKLQRMCDTPETRREVVKKALFGEVFNEQLKENYANLKTLKEKQIFGEVVSSILIDKHKLWKCDGSAISYKRFQKSSRQSTLVPNVQTRRGRVPSKYFQTVRKFYENDDNSRIGAGRRECVTRKGVKKQKRYLLDSIANLYEKF
;
A
#
# COMPACT_ATOMS: atom_id res chain seq x y z
N MET A 1 -22.90 -2.38 40.87
CA MET A 1 -23.68 -2.83 39.69
C MET A 1 -22.97 -2.36 38.43
N LYS A 2 -22.52 -3.26 37.55
CA LYS A 2 -21.84 -2.87 36.29
C LYS A 2 -22.91 -2.50 35.26
N ALA A 3 -22.84 -1.29 34.69
CA ALA A 3 -23.69 -0.89 33.58
C ALA A 3 -23.54 -1.90 32.42
N LYS A 4 -24.65 -2.49 31.96
CA LYS A 4 -24.63 -3.37 30.78
C LYS A 4 -24.16 -2.53 29.60
N VAL A 5 -22.95 -2.80 29.11
CA VAL A 5 -22.41 -2.16 27.91
C VAL A 5 -23.33 -2.50 26.75
N GLU A 6 -24.01 -1.49 26.20
CA GLU A 6 -24.85 -1.67 25.02
C GLU A 6 -23.96 -2.06 23.84
N THR A 7 -24.12 -3.29 23.37
CA THR A 7 -23.52 -3.73 22.12
C THR A 7 -24.40 -3.30 20.95
N LEU A 8 -23.80 -3.17 19.77
CA LEU A 8 -24.49 -2.73 18.56
C LEU A 8 -25.69 -3.64 18.22
N ASN A 9 -25.54 -4.95 18.47
CA ASN A 9 -26.61 -5.94 18.28
C ASN A 9 -27.77 -5.77 19.28
N THR A 10 -27.47 -5.52 20.56
CA THR A 10 -28.51 -5.24 21.56
C THR A 10 -29.24 -3.93 21.31
N LYS A 11 -28.58 -2.94 20.69
CA LYS A 11 -29.20 -1.67 20.27
C LYS A 11 -30.12 -1.86 19.06
N LEU A 12 -29.69 -2.64 18.07
CA LEU A 12 -30.52 -2.97 16.91
C LEU A 12 -31.77 -3.76 17.28
N GLN A 13 -31.65 -4.73 18.21
CA GLN A 13 -32.81 -5.48 18.72
C GLN A 13 -33.86 -4.53 19.32
N ARG A 14 -33.44 -3.56 20.16
CA ARG A 14 -34.35 -2.55 20.71
C ARG A 14 -34.99 -1.65 19.65
N MET A 15 -34.24 -1.28 18.61
CA MET A 15 -34.78 -0.50 17.50
C MET A 15 -35.77 -1.31 16.64
N CYS A 16 -35.74 -2.63 16.71
CA CYS A 16 -36.72 -3.48 16.04
C CYS A 16 -37.97 -3.73 16.88
N ASP A 17 -37.99 -3.37 18.17
CA ASP A 17 -39.12 -3.64 19.06
C ASP A 17 -40.32 -2.73 18.80
N THR A 18 -40.11 -1.45 18.46
CA THR A 18 -41.21 -0.55 18.08
C THR A 18 -41.49 -0.58 16.56
N PRO A 19 -42.77 -0.57 16.13
CA PRO A 19 -43.13 -0.74 14.72
C PRO A 19 -42.65 0.42 13.83
N GLU A 20 -42.54 1.63 14.36
CA GLU A 20 -42.08 2.81 13.62
C GLU A 20 -40.57 2.78 13.38
N THR A 21 -39.77 2.53 14.44
CA THR A 21 -38.32 2.41 14.30
C THR A 21 -37.92 1.19 13.48
N ARG A 22 -38.69 0.09 13.55
CA ARG A 22 -38.48 -1.09 12.70
C ARG A 22 -38.58 -0.75 11.21
N ARG A 23 -39.57 0.06 10.80
CA ARG A 23 -39.72 0.51 9.40
C ARG A 23 -38.51 1.30 8.94
N GLU A 24 -37.95 2.16 9.79
CA GLU A 24 -36.72 2.89 9.46
C GLU A 24 -35.51 1.98 9.32
N VAL A 25 -35.37 0.98 10.19
CA VAL A 25 -34.29 -0.01 10.12
C VAL A 25 -34.39 -0.81 8.82
N VAL A 26 -35.58 -1.28 8.47
CA VAL A 26 -35.83 -2.00 7.20
C VAL A 26 -35.54 -1.11 5.99
N LYS A 27 -35.99 0.16 6.01
CA LYS A 27 -35.70 1.11 4.93
C LYS A 27 -34.20 1.35 4.75
N LYS A 28 -33.45 1.49 5.84
CA LYS A 28 -31.99 1.66 5.80
C LYS A 28 -31.27 0.40 5.33
N ALA A 29 -31.72 -0.78 5.74
CA ALA A 29 -31.17 -2.06 5.30
C ALA A 29 -31.41 -2.26 3.79
N LEU A 30 -32.65 -2.08 3.33
CA LEU A 30 -33.02 -2.18 1.92
C LEU A 30 -32.23 -1.18 1.06
N PHE A 31 -32.09 0.06 1.52
CA PHE A 31 -31.27 1.05 0.83
C PHE A 31 -29.81 0.58 0.68
N GLY A 32 -29.23 0.00 1.74
CA GLY A 32 -27.88 -0.56 1.69
C GLY A 32 -27.73 -1.73 0.72
N GLU A 33 -28.72 -2.61 0.64
CA GLU A 33 -28.75 -3.72 -0.31
C GLU A 33 -28.82 -3.23 -1.76
N VAL A 34 -29.81 -2.40 -2.08
CA VAL A 34 -29.98 -1.82 -3.42
C VAL A 34 -28.74 -1.02 -3.83
N PHE A 35 -28.16 -0.24 -2.92
CA PHE A 35 -26.96 0.53 -3.19
C PHE A 35 -25.74 -0.38 -3.48
N ASN A 36 -25.58 -1.47 -2.73
CA ASN A 36 -24.51 -2.43 -2.97
C ASN A 36 -24.68 -3.17 -4.30
N GLU A 37 -25.91 -3.53 -4.67
CA GLU A 37 -26.22 -4.14 -5.97
C GLU A 37 -25.88 -3.18 -7.12
N GLN A 38 -26.31 -1.93 -7.04
CA GLN A 38 -25.97 -0.90 -8.03
C GLN A 38 -24.46 -0.70 -8.18
N LEU A 39 -23.70 -0.68 -7.08
CA LEU A 39 -22.24 -0.57 -7.15
C LEU A 39 -21.60 -1.77 -7.84
N LYS A 40 -22.10 -2.99 -7.59
CA LYS A 40 -21.62 -4.21 -8.23
C LYS A 40 -21.93 -4.21 -9.73
N GLU A 41 -23.15 -3.86 -10.11
CA GLU A 41 -23.57 -3.74 -11.52
C GLU A 41 -22.76 -2.69 -12.25
N ASN A 42 -22.60 -1.50 -11.66
CA ASN A 42 -21.79 -0.43 -12.23
C ASN A 42 -20.34 -0.88 -12.42
N TYR A 43 -19.74 -1.57 -11.44
CA TYR A 43 -18.40 -2.10 -11.56
C TYR A 43 -18.26 -3.17 -12.66
N ALA A 44 -19.26 -4.04 -12.80
CA ALA A 44 -19.29 -5.08 -13.83
C ALA A 44 -19.37 -4.49 -15.25
N ASN A 45 -20.10 -3.38 -15.41
CA ASN A 45 -20.29 -2.70 -16.69
C ASN A 45 -19.05 -1.91 -17.17
N LEU A 46 -18.05 -1.69 -16.31
CA LEU A 46 -16.80 -1.03 -16.70
C LEU A 46 -15.92 -1.95 -17.55
N LYS A 47 -15.49 -1.46 -18.71
CA LYS A 47 -14.75 -2.25 -19.71
C LYS A 47 -13.26 -2.25 -19.44
N THR A 48 -12.69 -1.10 -19.07
CA THR A 48 -11.24 -0.96 -18.90
C THR A 48 -10.82 -1.07 -17.44
N LEU A 49 -9.60 -1.57 -17.23
CA LEU A 49 -8.98 -1.62 -15.89
C LEU A 49 -8.79 -0.23 -15.28
N LYS A 50 -8.55 0.80 -16.12
CA LYS A 50 -8.41 2.18 -15.67
C LYS A 50 -9.72 2.72 -15.10
N GLU A 51 -10.83 2.49 -15.78
CA GLU A 51 -12.16 2.88 -15.30
C GLU A 51 -12.50 2.18 -13.98
N LYS A 52 -12.19 0.88 -13.86
CA LYS A 52 -12.41 0.12 -12.60
C LYS A 52 -11.60 0.67 -11.43
N GLN A 53 -10.37 1.14 -11.70
CA GLN A 53 -9.53 1.78 -10.68
C GLN A 53 -10.09 3.14 -10.25
N ILE A 54 -10.43 4.00 -11.21
CA ILE A 54 -11.02 5.33 -10.94
C ILE A 54 -12.34 5.17 -10.16
N PHE A 55 -13.19 4.23 -10.57
CA PHE A 55 -14.44 3.93 -9.87
C PHE A 55 -14.19 3.50 -8.42
N GLY A 56 -13.23 2.60 -8.19
CA GLY A 56 -12.84 2.18 -6.84
C GLY A 56 -12.35 3.33 -5.97
N GLU A 57 -11.57 4.26 -6.53
CA GLU A 57 -11.08 5.45 -5.82
C GLU A 57 -12.20 6.43 -5.47
N VAL A 58 -13.13 6.69 -6.39
CA VAL A 58 -14.28 7.60 -6.16
C VAL A 58 -15.21 7.04 -5.09
N VAL A 59 -15.55 5.75 -5.17
CA VAL A 59 -16.38 5.06 -4.18
C VAL A 59 -15.68 5.05 -2.82
N SER A 60 -14.37 4.80 -2.78
CA SER A 60 -13.59 4.77 -1.53
C SER A 60 -13.47 6.15 -0.87
N SER A 61 -13.12 7.18 -1.62
CA SER A 61 -12.91 8.53 -1.09
C SER A 61 -14.19 9.19 -0.59
N ILE A 62 -15.32 8.97 -1.26
CA ILE A 62 -16.60 9.59 -0.85
C ILE A 62 -17.25 8.80 0.29
N LEU A 63 -17.23 7.47 0.25
CA LEU A 63 -18.02 6.65 1.18
C LEU A 63 -17.20 6.11 2.35
N ILE A 64 -16.00 5.59 2.10
CA ILE A 64 -15.18 4.93 3.13
C ILE A 64 -14.59 5.99 4.08
N ASP A 65 -14.13 7.12 3.55
CA ASP A 65 -13.56 8.20 4.37
C ASP A 65 -14.64 9.00 5.11
N LYS A 66 -15.75 9.35 4.44
CA LYS A 66 -16.85 10.11 5.05
C LYS A 66 -17.57 9.34 6.15
N HIS A 67 -17.87 8.06 5.91
CA HIS A 67 -18.58 7.22 6.88
C HIS A 67 -17.65 6.40 7.77
N LYS A 68 -16.33 6.58 7.66
CA LYS A 68 -15.30 5.88 8.45
C LYS A 68 -15.52 4.35 8.46
N LEU A 69 -15.96 3.78 7.34
CA LEU A 69 -16.23 2.34 7.18
C LEU A 69 -14.93 1.55 7.00
N TRP A 70 -13.94 1.79 7.87
CA TRP A 70 -12.58 1.29 7.77
C TRP A 70 -12.49 -0.10 8.38
N LYS A 71 -13.27 -1.06 7.88
CA LYS A 71 -13.15 -2.49 8.21
C LYS A 71 -13.63 -3.35 7.05
N CYS A 72 -12.71 -4.11 6.45
CA CYS A 72 -13.02 -5.43 5.93
C CYS A 72 -12.40 -6.44 6.91
N ASP A 73 -13.26 -7.23 7.50
CA ASP A 73 -13.07 -8.41 8.35
C ASP A 73 -11.62 -8.85 8.64
N GLY A 74 -11.27 -8.79 9.93
CA GLY A 74 -10.21 -9.60 10.53
C GLY A 74 -8.79 -9.04 10.58
N SER A 75 -8.47 -7.94 9.88
CA SER A 75 -7.14 -7.32 10.02
C SER A 75 -7.24 -5.85 10.44
N ALA A 76 -6.51 -5.48 11.49
CA ALA A 76 -6.38 -4.09 11.89
C ALA A 76 -5.65 -3.32 10.79
N ILE A 77 -6.41 -2.61 9.96
CA ILE A 77 -5.85 -1.72 8.94
C ILE A 77 -5.28 -0.51 9.66
N SER A 78 -3.97 -0.56 9.93
CA SER A 78 -3.24 0.54 10.54
C SER A 78 -3.32 1.79 9.66
N TYR A 79 -3.75 2.92 10.24
CA TYR A 79 -3.73 4.27 9.69
C TYR A 79 -2.43 4.63 8.92
N LYS A 80 -1.30 4.01 9.31
CA LYS A 80 0.01 4.22 8.67
C LYS A 80 0.12 3.63 7.25
N ARG A 81 -0.75 2.70 6.83
CA ARG A 81 -0.74 2.16 5.45
C ARG A 81 -1.33 3.15 4.43
N PHE A 82 -2.35 3.92 4.81
CA PHE A 82 -2.99 4.91 3.94
C PHE A 82 -2.16 6.19 3.77
N GLN A 83 -1.49 6.67 4.82
CA GLN A 83 -0.61 7.86 4.71
C GLN A 83 0.55 7.68 3.70
N LYS A 84 0.92 6.44 3.37
CA LYS A 84 1.95 6.18 2.36
C LYS A 84 1.42 6.24 0.91
N SER A 85 0.14 5.99 0.65
CA SER A 85 -0.42 6.14 -0.70
C SER A 85 -0.83 7.59 -0.99
N SER A 86 -1.25 8.35 0.02
CA SER A 86 -1.62 9.78 -0.11
C SER A 86 -0.49 10.69 -0.59
N ARG A 87 0.79 10.26 -0.49
CA ARG A 87 1.94 11.04 -0.99
C ARG A 87 2.28 10.77 -2.46
N GLN A 88 1.54 9.89 -3.15
CA GLN A 88 1.69 9.66 -4.58
C GLN A 88 0.45 10.21 -5.28
N SER A 89 0.66 11.12 -6.24
CA SER A 89 -0.38 11.65 -7.13
C SER A 89 -1.20 10.49 -7.73
N THR A 90 -2.50 10.47 -7.45
CA THR A 90 -3.46 9.43 -7.86
C THR A 90 -3.90 9.54 -9.32
N LEU A 91 -3.53 10.63 -10.02
CA LEU A 91 -3.90 10.85 -11.43
C LEU A 91 -2.99 10.12 -12.42
N VAL A 92 -1.89 9.53 -11.95
CA VAL A 92 -1.03 8.69 -12.79
C VAL A 92 -1.19 7.27 -12.30
N PRO A 93 -1.83 6.37 -13.08
CA PRO A 93 -1.83 4.95 -12.77
C PRO A 93 -0.38 4.58 -12.54
N ASN A 94 -0.06 4.02 -11.37
CA ASN A 94 1.25 3.49 -11.10
C ASN A 94 1.39 2.21 -11.94
N VAL A 95 1.57 2.40 -13.25
CA VAL A 95 2.31 1.50 -14.10
C VAL A 95 3.76 1.61 -13.64
N GLN A 96 4.02 1.23 -12.38
CA GLN A 96 5.24 0.53 -12.04
C GLN A 96 5.17 -0.76 -12.85
N THR A 97 5.45 -0.58 -14.14
CA THR A 97 5.94 -1.61 -15.00
C THR A 97 6.90 -2.38 -14.13
N ARG A 98 6.67 -3.69 -13.98
CA ARG A 98 7.68 -4.61 -13.47
C ARG A 98 8.90 -4.67 -14.42
N ARG A 99 9.22 -3.58 -15.12
CA ARG A 99 10.38 -3.45 -15.97
C ARG A 99 11.59 -3.42 -15.05
N GLY A 100 12.29 -4.54 -15.03
CA GLY A 100 13.68 -4.61 -14.60
C GLY A 100 13.89 -4.62 -13.09
N ARG A 101 13.12 -5.39 -12.30
CA ARG A 101 13.60 -5.72 -10.95
C ARG A 101 14.80 -6.65 -11.10
N VAL A 102 16.00 -6.06 -11.14
CA VAL A 102 17.26 -6.80 -11.17
C VAL A 102 17.26 -7.80 -10.02
N PRO A 103 17.41 -9.11 -10.29
CA PRO A 103 17.41 -10.13 -9.24
C PRO A 103 18.45 -9.83 -8.15
N SER A 104 18.12 -10.14 -6.89
CA SER A 104 19.00 -9.91 -5.73
C SER A 104 20.38 -10.56 -5.87
N LYS A 105 20.49 -11.64 -6.65
CA LYS A 105 21.76 -12.30 -6.96
C LYS A 105 22.77 -11.36 -7.62
N TYR A 106 22.33 -10.54 -8.58
CA TYR A 106 23.22 -9.61 -9.27
C TYR A 106 23.69 -8.48 -8.35
N PHE A 107 22.85 -8.02 -7.43
CA PHE A 107 23.27 -7.06 -6.40
C PHE A 107 24.35 -7.63 -5.48
N GLN A 108 24.28 -8.91 -5.15
CA GLN A 108 25.33 -9.57 -4.37
C GLN A 108 26.61 -9.74 -5.18
N THR A 109 26.53 -10.11 -6.46
CA THR A 109 27.69 -10.19 -7.36
C THR A 109 28.38 -8.85 -7.49
N VAL A 110 27.63 -7.77 -7.78
CA VAL A 110 28.17 -6.42 -7.87
C VAL A 110 28.78 -6.00 -6.54
N ARG A 111 28.13 -6.28 -5.41
CA ARG A 111 28.70 -5.99 -4.09
C ARG A 111 30.03 -6.71 -3.88
N LYS A 112 30.11 -8.01 -4.15
CA LYS A 112 31.35 -8.80 -4.04
C LYS A 112 32.44 -8.24 -4.94
N PHE A 113 32.10 -7.85 -6.17
CA PHE A 113 33.03 -7.25 -7.11
C PHE A 113 33.64 -5.96 -6.56
N TYR A 114 32.81 -5.04 -6.05
CA TYR A 114 33.28 -3.82 -5.37
C TYR A 114 33.88 -4.10 -3.99
N GLU A 115 33.65 -5.25 -3.36
CA GLU A 115 34.29 -5.61 -2.09
C GLU A 115 35.69 -6.21 -2.30
N ASN A 116 36.05 -6.57 -3.54
CA ASN A 116 37.40 -7.00 -3.90
C ASN A 116 38.34 -5.80 -4.14
N ASP A 117 39.54 -5.91 -3.58
CA ASP A 117 40.56 -4.86 -3.62
C ASP A 117 41.32 -4.86 -4.95
N ASP A 118 41.30 -5.97 -5.71
CA ASP A 118 41.85 -6.05 -7.07
C ASP A 118 41.09 -5.18 -8.09
N ASN A 119 39.84 -4.84 -7.77
CA ASN A 119 38.90 -4.17 -8.67
C ASN A 119 38.60 -2.75 -8.21
N SER A 120 38.69 -2.51 -6.91
CA SER A 120 38.27 -1.26 -6.30
C SER A 120 39.17 -0.88 -5.13
N ARG A 121 39.50 0.41 -5.02
CA ARG A 121 40.33 0.88 -3.90
C ARG A 121 39.47 1.02 -2.64
N ILE A 122 39.97 0.46 -1.53
CA ILE A 122 39.30 0.51 -0.22
C ILE A 122 39.08 1.93 0.31
N GLY A 123 39.93 2.90 -0.05
CA GLY A 123 39.82 4.25 0.52
C GLY A 123 40.13 5.38 -0.45
N ALA A 124 39.26 6.39 -0.46
CA ALA A 124 39.60 7.75 -0.85
C ALA A 124 39.34 8.67 0.36
N GLY A 125 40.24 8.64 1.34
CA GLY A 125 40.28 9.63 2.42
C GLY A 125 39.24 9.50 3.55
N ARG A 126 39.51 10.21 4.65
CA ARG A 126 38.80 10.13 5.95
C ARG A 126 37.31 10.54 5.89
N ARG A 127 36.89 11.30 4.87
CA ARG A 127 35.53 11.86 4.73
C ARG A 127 34.62 11.05 3.79
N GLU A 128 35.12 9.97 3.20
CA GLU A 128 34.37 9.20 2.21
C GLU A 128 33.75 7.94 2.80
N CYS A 129 32.86 8.13 3.76
CA CYS A 129 32.08 7.07 4.38
C CYS A 129 30.59 7.35 4.23
N VAL A 130 29.80 6.29 4.06
CA VAL A 130 28.34 6.34 4.04
C VAL A 130 27.83 5.48 5.20
N THR A 131 26.99 6.08 6.05
CA THR A 131 26.33 5.40 7.15
C THR A 131 24.85 5.21 6.84
N ARG A 132 24.36 3.98 6.86
CA ARG A 132 22.93 3.66 6.74
C ARG A 132 22.56 2.55 7.70
N LYS A 133 21.44 2.72 8.42
CA LYS A 133 20.91 1.74 9.39
C LYS A 133 21.95 1.25 10.41
N GLY A 134 22.76 2.16 10.95
CA GLY A 134 23.81 1.84 11.92
C GLY A 134 25.08 1.20 11.34
N VAL A 135 25.12 0.92 10.03
CA VAL A 135 26.31 0.35 9.37
C VAL A 135 27.04 1.45 8.62
N LYS A 136 28.32 1.66 8.95
CA LYS A 136 29.23 2.60 8.27
C LYS A 136 30.11 1.82 7.29
N LYS A 137 30.09 2.21 6.01
CA LYS A 137 30.98 1.67 4.97
C LYS A 137 31.75 2.80 4.28
N GLN A 138 32.97 2.53 3.81
CA GLN A 138 33.74 3.46 2.97
C GLN A 138 33.21 3.45 1.53
N LYS A 139 33.25 4.61 0.86
CA LYS A 139 33.01 4.67 -0.59
C LYS A 139 34.18 3.98 -1.29
N ARG A 140 33.85 3.16 -2.29
CA ARG A 140 34.82 2.44 -3.11
C ARG A 140 34.73 2.92 -4.54
N TYR A 141 35.89 3.09 -5.17
CA TYR A 141 36.03 3.51 -6.57
C TYR A 141 36.74 2.41 -7.32
N LEU A 142 36.34 2.20 -8.58
CA LEU A 142 37.01 1.27 -9.46
C LEU A 142 38.45 1.73 -9.70
N LEU A 143 39.37 0.77 -9.77
CA LEU A 143 40.77 1.05 -10.07
C LEU A 143 40.99 1.39 -11.56
N ASP A 144 40.10 0.91 -12.42
CA ASP A 144 40.16 1.10 -13.86
C ASP A 144 38.74 1.22 -14.45
N SER A 145 38.66 1.50 -15.75
CA SER A 145 37.44 1.50 -16.53
C SER A 145 36.75 0.12 -16.49
N ILE A 146 35.43 0.12 -16.62
CA ILE A 146 34.64 -1.11 -16.65
C ILE A 146 35.04 -2.00 -17.83
N ALA A 147 35.44 -1.42 -18.96
CA ALA A 147 35.89 -2.17 -20.14
C ALA A 147 37.15 -3.00 -19.83
N ASN A 148 38.18 -2.38 -19.25
CA ASN A 148 39.42 -3.07 -18.90
C ASN A 148 39.20 -4.12 -17.80
N LEU A 149 38.34 -3.80 -16.82
CA LEU A 149 37.98 -4.77 -15.78
C LEU A 149 37.19 -5.95 -16.35
N TYR A 150 36.37 -5.74 -17.37
CA TYR A 150 35.66 -6.83 -18.05
C TYR A 150 36.61 -7.71 -18.87
N GLU A 151 37.66 -7.16 -19.47
CA GLU A 151 38.66 -7.98 -20.17
C GLU A 151 39.50 -8.83 -19.20
N LYS A 152 39.67 -8.35 -17.96
CA LYS A 152 40.47 -9.04 -16.92
C LYS A 152 39.75 -10.23 -16.25
N PHE A 153 38.41 -10.27 -16.27
CA PHE A 153 37.59 -11.24 -15.52
C PHE A 153 36.48 -11.87 -16.36
#